data_AF-A0A7K2NZA0-F1
#
_entry.id   AF-A0A7K2NZA0-F1
#
_cell.length_a   1.000
_cell.length_b   1.000
_cell.length_c   1.000
_cell.angle_alpha   90.00
_cell.angle_beta   90.00
_cell.angle_gamma   90.00
#
_symmetry.space_group_name_H-M   'P 1'
#
loop_
_entity.id
_entity.type
_entity.pdbx_description
1 polymer ?
#
loop_
_entity_poly.entity_id
_entity_poly.type
_entity_poly.pdbx_seq_one_letter_code
_entity_poly.pdbx_strand_id
1 'polypeptide(L)' 'MKTIDELLSEGVAGKRVFVRADLNVPLDGTTITDDGRIRAVVPTVKALADAGA' A
#
# COMPACT_ATOMS: atom_id res chain seq x y z
N MET A 1 0.36 19.02 2.72
CA MET A 1 -0.15 17.71 2.23
C MET A 1 0.10 16.74 3.35
N LYS A 2 -0.92 16.02 3.82
CA LYS A 2 -0.76 15.07 4.91
C LYS A 2 -0.08 13.79 4.40
N THR A 3 0.90 13.27 5.14
CA THR A 3 1.63 12.05 4.80
C THR A 3 1.04 10.81 5.49
N ILE A 4 1.58 9.64 5.18
CA ILE A 4 1.19 8.40 5.88
C ILE A 4 1.63 8.39 7.34
N ASP A 5 2.80 8.92 7.67
CA ASP A 5 3.30 8.95 9.05
C ASP A 5 2.40 9.82 9.95
N GLU A 6 1.90 10.94 9.40
CA GLU A 6 0.91 11.79 10.07
C GLU A 6 -0.47 11.11 10.19
N LEU A 7 -0.84 10.25 9.23
CA LEU A 7 -2.08 9.48 9.34
C LEU A 7 -1.99 8.39 10.42
N LEU A 8 -0.84 7.71 10.50
CA LEU A 8 -0.58 6.67 11.49
C LEU A 8 -0.55 7.25 12.92
N SER A 9 0.06 8.43 13.10
CA SER A 9 0.13 9.09 14.41
C SER A 9 -1.24 9.52 14.96
N GLU A 10 -2.21 9.81 14.09
CA GLU A 10 -3.60 10.08 14.47
C GLU A 10 -4.42 8.82 14.80
N GLY A 11 -3.85 7.63 14.58
CA GLY A 11 -4.47 6.34 14.89
C GLY A 11 -5.42 5.83 13.80
N VAL A 12 -5.10 4.66 13.26
CA VAL A 12 -5.90 3.97 12.22
C VAL A 12 -6.54 2.67 12.68
N ALA A 13 -6.28 2.21 13.91
CA ALA A 13 -6.80 0.94 14.42
C ALA A 13 -8.34 0.81 14.27
N GLY A 14 -8.78 -0.28 13.64
CA GLY A 14 -10.18 -0.59 13.36
C GLY A 14 -10.81 0.22 12.22
N LYS A 15 -10.02 1.05 11.51
CA LYS A 15 -10.50 1.89 10.41
C LYS A 15 -10.14 1.29 9.07
N ARG A 16 -11.16 1.10 8.23
CA ARG A 16 -10.95 0.78 6.81
C ARG A 16 -10.28 1.94 6.07
N VAL A 17 -9.07 1.70 5.56
CA VAL A 17 -8.30 2.68 4.78
C VAL A 17 -8.32 2.33 3.29
N PHE A 18 -8.67 3.30 2.45
CA PHE A 18 -8.59 3.17 0.99
C PHE A 18 -7.20 3.59 0.52
N VAL A 19 -6.40 2.61 0.05
CA VAL A 19 -5.06 2.85 -0.49
C VAL A 19 -5.12 2.87 -2.02
N ARG A 20 -4.92 4.06 -2.61
CA ARG A 20 -4.73 4.19 -4.05
C ARG A 20 -3.28 3.88 -4.42
N ALA A 21 -3.07 2.84 -5.22
CA ALA A 21 -1.74 2.35 -5.61
C ALA A 21 -1.60 2.25 -7.14
N ASP A 22 -0.39 2.46 -7.66
CA ASP A 22 -0.06 2.08 -9.04
C ASP A 22 0.34 0.59 -9.05
N LEU A 23 -0.56 -0.25 -9.57
CA LEU A 23 -0.36 -1.69 -9.74
C LEU A 23 -0.32 -2.09 -11.22
N ASN A 24 -0.14 -1.13 -12.13
CA ASN A 24 -0.05 -1.40 -13.56
C ASN A 24 1.34 -1.95 -13.90
N VAL A 25 1.51 -3.27 -13.77
CA VAL A 25 2.77 -4.00 -14.01
C VAL A 25 2.81 -4.61 -15.40
N PRO A 26 4.01 -4.82 -15.99
CA PRO A 26 4.14 -5.56 -17.24
C PRO A 26 3.76 -7.04 -17.04
N LEU A 27 3.09 -7.59 -18.05
CA LEU A 27 2.63 -8.98 -18.08
C LEU A 27 3.18 -9.70 -19.32
N ASP A 28 3.41 -10.99 -19.17
CA ASP A 28 3.50 -11.97 -20.25
C ASP A 28 2.33 -12.95 -20.12
N GLY A 29 1.29 -12.72 -20.93
CA GLY A 29 0.00 -13.41 -20.80
C GLY A 29 -0.66 -13.15 -19.44
N THR A 30 -0.60 -14.13 -18.54
CA THR A 30 -1.15 -14.04 -17.18
C THR A 30 -0.06 -13.91 -16.10
N THR A 31 1.21 -13.93 -16.50
CA THR A 31 2.36 -13.91 -15.60
C THR A 31 2.92 -12.50 -15.49
N ILE A 32 3.18 -12.03 -14.27
CA ILE A 32 3.87 -10.76 -14.02
C ILE A 32 5.36 -10.95 -14.31
N THR A 33 5.93 -10.07 -15.12
CA THR A 33 7.36 -10.14 -15.49
C THR A 33 8.24 -9.20 -14.67
N ASP A 34 7.67 -8.14 -14.11
CA ASP A 34 8.31 -7.24 -13.14
C ASP A 34 7.27 -6.75 -12.12
N ASP A 35 7.47 -7.12 -10.86
CA ASP A 35 6.60 -6.78 -9.73
C ASP A 35 7.09 -5.56 -8.94
N GLY A 36 8.03 -4.78 -9.48
CA GLY A 36 8.62 -3.61 -8.81
C GLY A 36 7.58 -2.59 -8.32
N ARG A 37 6.51 -2.34 -9.08
CA ARG A 37 5.41 -1.45 -8.67
C ARG A 37 4.59 -2.01 -7.51
N ILE A 38 4.39 -3.33 -7.47
CA ILE A 38 3.71 -4.01 -6.36
C ILE A 38 4.57 -3.87 -5.10
N ARG A 39 5.87 -4.21 -5.20
CA ARG A 39 6.82 -4.12 -4.09
C ARG A 39 6.96 -2.70 -3.54
N ALA A 40 6.86 -1.68 -4.40
CA ALA A 40 6.89 -0.27 -3.97
C ALA A 40 5.72 0.12 -3.05
N VAL A 41 4.59 -0.58 -3.11
CA VAL A 41 3.38 -0.28 -2.32
C VAL A 41 3.36 -1.04 -0.99
N VAL A 42 4.11 -2.15 -0.89
CA VAL A 42 4.14 -3.04 0.28
C VAL A 42 4.43 -2.30 1.60
N PRO A 43 5.41 -1.37 1.70
CA PRO A 43 5.69 -0.68 2.96
C PRO A 43 4.48 0.08 3.51
N THR A 44 3.72 0.75 2.64
CA THR A 44 2.52 1.51 2.98
C THR A 44 1.42 0.59 3.51
N VAL A 45 1.13 -0.52 2.81
CA VAL A 45 0.10 -1.48 3.21
C VAL A 45 0.47 -2.16 4.52
N LYS A 46 1.74 -2.55 4.68
CA LYS A 46 2.23 -3.17 5.91
C LYS A 46 2.13 -2.23 7.09
N ALA A 47 2.54 -0.97 6.96
CA ALA A 47 2.45 0.00 8.05
C ALA A 47 1.01 0.23 8.53
N LEU A 48 0.04 0.27 7.60
CA LEU A 48 -1.38 0.39 7.95
C LEU A 48 -1.92 -0.87 8.65
N ALA A 49 -1.59 -2.06 8.13
CA ALA A 49 -2.01 -3.33 8.72
C ALA A 49 -1.39 -3.56 10.11
N ASP A 50 -0.10 -3.28 10.26
CA ASP A 50 0.62 -3.38 11.54
C ASP A 50 0.06 -2.39 12.59
N ALA A 51 -0.47 -1.24 12.14
CA ALA A 51 -1.19 -0.28 12.98
C ALA A 51 -2.68 -0.64 13.24
N GLY A 52 -3.11 -1.80 12.75
CA GLY A 52 -4.45 -2.36 13.00
C GLY A 52 -5.57 -1.72 12.18
N ALA A 53 -5.26 -1.05 11.07
CA ALA A 53 -6.27 -0.53 10.14
C ALA A 53 -7.24 -1.62 9.66
#